data_AF-A0A965VBF8-F1
#
_entry.id   AF-A0A965VBF8-F1
#
_cell.length_a   1.000
_cell.length_b   1.000
_cell.length_c   1.000
_cell.angle_alpha   90.00
_cell.angle_beta   90.00
_cell.angle_gamma   90.00
#
_symmetry.space_group_name_H-M   'P 1'
#
loop_
_entity.id
_entity.type
_entity.pdbx_description
1 polymer ?
#
loop_
_entity_poly.entity_id
_entity_poly.type
_entity_poly.pdbx_seq_one_letter_code
_entity_poly.pdbx_strand_id
1 'polypeptide(L)'
;MSHPAITMTNGVLAVLSAENVPIIVCDNSYLPVGQVVPYESASLSAERARLQIAAPRAKMQLIWEKLISAKIKNQAFVLAEQGYSERADYLIKLCRSFKDVDSSESHAARMYFEALFDSGFNRRDDGFSENRVLNYAYALLRSRVVRTICATGLHPTFGIKHHNKYNAFALADDLMEPFRPIYDMKALELISLGLVELEPCTKKELIEFA
;
A
#
# COMPACT_ATOMS: atom_id res chain seq x y z
N MET A 1 16.10 6.21 6.09
CA MET A 1 16.38 7.64 6.32
C MET A 1 15.44 8.45 5.45
N SER A 2 14.69 9.39 6.03
CA SER A 2 13.60 10.08 5.34
C SER A 2 13.70 11.60 5.33
N HIS A 3 14.69 12.18 6.00
CA HIS A 3 14.85 13.63 6.05
C HIS A 3 16.10 14.06 5.26
N PRO A 4 16.02 15.06 4.36
CA PRO A 4 17.12 15.44 3.48
C PRO A 4 18.34 16.00 4.22
N ALA A 5 18.16 16.51 5.43
CA ALA A 5 19.26 17.03 6.26
C ALA A 5 20.06 15.94 7.01
N ILE A 6 19.70 14.65 6.88
CA ILE A 6 20.45 13.58 7.53
C ILE A 6 21.84 13.46 6.88
N THR A 7 22.88 13.64 7.68
CA THR A 7 24.27 13.39 7.28
C THR A 7 24.80 12.18 8.02
N MET A 8 25.43 11.25 7.31
CA MET A 8 26.06 10.06 7.88
C MET A 8 27.50 9.92 7.39
N THR A 9 28.38 9.44 8.27
CA THR A 9 29.76 9.14 7.91
C THR A 9 29.88 7.73 7.35
N ASN A 10 30.92 7.49 6.55
CA ASN A 10 31.22 6.16 6.04
C ASN A 10 31.42 5.12 7.17
N GLY A 11 31.99 5.53 8.31
CA GLY A 11 32.17 4.64 9.46
C GLY A 11 30.86 4.09 9.99
N VAL A 12 29.82 4.93 10.09
CA VAL A 12 28.50 4.47 10.53
C VAL A 12 27.88 3.52 9.50
N LEU A 13 27.97 3.84 8.20
CA LEU A 13 27.48 2.96 7.13
C LEU A 13 28.18 1.60 7.16
N ALA A 14 29.50 1.57 7.40
CA ALA A 14 30.28 0.34 7.48
C ALA A 14 29.87 -0.53 8.69
N VAL A 15 29.74 0.06 9.88
CA VAL A 15 29.32 -0.67 11.08
C VAL A 15 27.90 -1.23 10.93
N LEU A 16 26.96 -0.41 10.47
CA LEU A 16 25.59 -0.88 10.20
C LEU A 16 25.56 -2.00 9.16
N SER A 17 26.41 -1.91 8.13
CA SER A 17 26.49 -2.96 7.11
C SER A 17 27.10 -4.25 7.65
N ALA A 18 28.14 -4.17 8.48
CA ALA A 18 28.75 -5.33 9.14
C ALA A 18 27.75 -6.05 10.06
N GLU A 19 26.88 -5.30 10.74
CA GLU A 19 25.80 -5.85 11.57
C GLU A 19 24.55 -6.26 10.75
N ASN A 20 24.65 -6.29 9.42
CA ASN A 20 23.57 -6.65 8.50
C ASN A 20 22.28 -5.81 8.67
N VAL A 21 22.43 -4.55 9.09
CA VAL A 21 21.31 -3.62 9.24
C VAL A 21 20.94 -3.05 7.87
N PRO A 22 19.69 -3.23 7.39
CA PRO A 22 19.27 -2.68 6.10
C PRO A 22 19.18 -1.15 6.16
N ILE A 23 19.84 -0.48 5.22
CA ILE A 23 19.82 0.99 5.13
C ILE A 23 19.02 1.38 3.89
N ILE A 24 17.89 2.06 4.13
CA ILE A 24 17.00 2.53 3.06
C ILE A 24 17.13 4.05 2.95
N VAL A 25 17.38 4.54 1.74
CA VAL A 25 17.41 5.96 1.39
C VAL A 25 16.06 6.32 0.80
N CYS A 26 15.38 7.32 1.39
CA CYS A 26 14.10 7.81 0.90
C CYS A 26 14.21 9.24 0.36
N ASP A 27 13.29 9.61 -0.53
CA ASP A 27 13.08 11.00 -0.96
C ASP A 27 12.21 11.79 0.04
N ASN A 28 11.88 13.04 -0.32
CA ASN A 28 11.01 13.94 0.46
C ASN A 28 9.56 13.44 0.56
N SER A 29 9.16 12.45 -0.25
CA SER A 29 7.85 11.79 -0.20
C SER A 29 7.90 10.52 0.67
N TYR A 30 8.99 10.31 1.42
CA TYR A 30 9.25 9.12 2.24
C TYR A 30 9.34 7.82 1.44
N LEU A 31 9.40 7.91 0.10
CA LEU A 31 9.46 6.77 -0.80
C LEU A 31 10.92 6.30 -0.94
N PRO A 32 11.20 5.00 -0.79
CA PRO A 32 12.55 4.48 -1.02
C PRO A 32 13.05 4.75 -2.44
N VAL A 33 14.19 5.44 -2.56
CA VAL A 33 14.89 5.72 -3.83
C VAL A 33 16.16 4.89 -3.99
N GLY A 34 16.63 4.29 -2.91
CA GLY A 34 17.80 3.43 -2.92
C GLY A 34 17.93 2.63 -1.63
N GLN A 35 18.81 1.64 -1.64
CA GLN A 35 19.16 0.84 -0.48
C GLN A 35 20.66 0.51 -0.51
N VAL A 36 21.28 0.48 0.67
CA VAL A 36 22.62 -0.10 0.85
C VAL A 36 22.43 -1.54 1.30
N VAL A 37 22.92 -2.48 0.50
CA VAL A 37 22.84 -3.92 0.79
C VAL A 37 24.24 -4.41 1.17
N PRO A 38 24.44 -4.89 2.41
CA PRO A 38 25.74 -5.43 2.82
C PRO A 38 26.11 -6.69 2.05
N TYR A 39 27.36 -6.80 1.61
CA TYR A 39 27.83 -7.95 0.81
C TYR A 39 27.73 -9.29 1.53
N GLU A 40 27.95 -9.33 2.85
CA GLU A 40 27.82 -10.57 3.62
C GLU A 40 26.38 -11.12 3.59
N SER A 41 25.38 -10.23 3.71
CA SER A 41 23.96 -10.57 3.54
C SER A 41 23.52 -10.72 2.08
N ALA A 42 24.32 -10.29 1.10
CA ALA A 42 23.89 -10.26 -0.30
C ALA A 42 23.64 -11.66 -0.88
N SER A 43 24.32 -12.68 -0.37
CA SER A 43 24.05 -14.08 -0.71
C SER A 43 22.61 -14.49 -0.34
N LEU A 44 22.17 -14.13 0.87
CA LEU A 44 20.81 -14.36 1.37
C LEU A 44 19.78 -13.52 0.61
N SER A 45 20.08 -12.26 0.32
CA SER A 45 19.22 -11.40 -0.50
C SER A 45 19.04 -11.96 -1.91
N ALA A 46 20.12 -12.46 -2.52
CA ALA A 46 20.06 -13.09 -3.84
C ALA A 46 19.27 -14.40 -3.80
N GLU A 47 19.43 -15.22 -2.76
CA GLU A 47 18.62 -16.42 -2.56
C GLU A 47 17.13 -16.08 -2.43
N ARG A 48 16.76 -15.11 -1.58
CA ARG A 48 15.36 -14.66 -1.44
C ARG A 48 14.79 -14.17 -2.77
N ALA A 49 15.54 -13.36 -3.52
CA ALA A 49 15.13 -12.89 -4.84
C ALA A 49 14.90 -14.06 -5.82
N ARG A 50 15.80 -15.05 -5.85
CA ARG A 50 15.61 -16.26 -6.67
C ARG A 50 14.35 -17.04 -6.26
N LEU A 51 14.11 -17.19 -4.97
CA LEU A 51 12.90 -17.86 -4.46
C LEU A 51 11.62 -17.09 -4.78
N GLN A 52 11.65 -15.75 -4.73
CA GLN A 52 10.52 -14.92 -5.17
C GLN A 52 10.23 -15.12 -6.66
N ILE A 53 11.25 -15.08 -7.51
CA ILE A 53 11.11 -15.27 -8.96
C ILE A 53 10.63 -16.69 -9.29
N ALA A 54 11.16 -17.70 -8.59
CA ALA A 54 10.83 -19.11 -8.81
C ALA A 54 9.48 -19.52 -8.18
N ALA A 55 8.78 -18.61 -7.52
CA ALA A 55 7.55 -18.95 -6.83
C ALA A 55 6.47 -19.47 -7.81
N PRO A 56 5.81 -20.60 -7.50
CA PRO A 56 4.82 -21.17 -8.41
C PRO A 56 3.65 -20.21 -8.67
N ARG A 57 3.24 -20.08 -9.94
CA ARG A 57 2.11 -19.23 -10.34
C ARG A 57 0.82 -19.55 -9.57
N ALA A 58 0.52 -20.84 -9.37
CA ALA A 58 -0.64 -21.26 -8.59
C ALA A 58 -0.60 -20.75 -7.14
N LYS A 59 0.58 -20.72 -6.52
CA LYS A 59 0.76 -20.17 -5.17
C LYS A 59 0.59 -18.66 -5.16
N MET A 60 1.13 -17.95 -6.14
CA MET A 60 0.97 -16.50 -6.28
C MET A 60 -0.50 -16.11 -6.48
N GLN A 61 -1.23 -16.85 -7.33
CA GLN A 61 -2.66 -16.68 -7.51
C GLN A 61 -3.42 -16.83 -6.17
N LEU A 62 -3.18 -17.91 -5.41
CA LEU A 62 -3.81 -18.11 -4.10
C LEU A 62 -3.50 -16.99 -3.09
N ILE A 63 -2.28 -16.42 -3.14
CA ILE A 63 -1.92 -15.27 -2.30
C ILE A 63 -2.70 -14.03 -2.74
N TRP A 64 -2.77 -13.76 -4.05
CA TRP A 64 -3.53 -12.63 -4.59
C TRP A 64 -5.01 -12.68 -4.17
N GLU A 65 -5.64 -13.85 -4.31
CA GLU A 65 -7.05 -14.05 -3.92
C GLU A 65 -7.27 -13.76 -2.43
N LYS A 66 -6.32 -14.15 -1.57
CA LYS A 66 -6.38 -13.84 -0.13
C LYS A 66 -6.24 -12.35 0.15
N LEU A 67 -5.34 -11.65 -0.54
CA LEU A 67 -5.16 -10.21 -0.39
C LEU A 67 -6.43 -9.45 -0.77
N ILE A 68 -7.01 -9.78 -1.92
CA ILE A 68 -8.26 -9.16 -2.39
C ILE A 68 -9.45 -9.53 -1.50
N SER A 69 -9.54 -10.78 -1.04
CA SER A 69 -10.55 -11.17 -0.04
C SER A 69 -10.45 -10.32 1.23
N ALA A 70 -9.23 -10.09 1.72
CA ALA A 70 -9.01 -9.26 2.90
C ALA A 70 -9.37 -7.78 2.63
N LYS A 71 -8.99 -7.23 1.48
CA LYS A 71 -9.39 -5.89 1.04
C LYS A 71 -10.91 -5.72 1.06
N ILE A 72 -11.65 -6.60 0.40
CA ILE A 72 -13.12 -6.50 0.30
C ILE A 72 -13.79 -6.68 1.67
N LYS A 73 -13.28 -7.58 2.53
CA LYS A 73 -13.77 -7.71 3.91
C LYS A 73 -13.55 -6.44 4.72
N ASN A 74 -12.38 -5.81 4.58
CA ASN A 74 -12.09 -4.56 5.26
C ASN A 74 -12.92 -3.41 4.69
N GLN A 75 -13.19 -3.38 3.38
CA GLN A 75 -14.15 -2.45 2.79
C GLN A 75 -15.56 -2.64 3.36
N ALA A 76 -16.01 -3.88 3.50
CA ALA A 76 -17.29 -4.18 4.12
C ALA A 76 -17.35 -3.70 5.58
N PHE A 77 -16.27 -3.88 6.34
CA PHE A 77 -16.16 -3.35 7.71
C PHE A 77 -16.32 -1.83 7.74
N VAL A 78 -15.59 -1.11 6.89
CA VAL A 78 -15.71 0.36 6.80
C VAL A 78 -17.14 0.78 6.43
N LEU A 79 -17.79 0.11 5.48
CA LEU A 79 -19.17 0.41 5.13
C LEU A 79 -20.14 0.21 6.30
N ALA A 80 -19.97 -0.86 7.08
CA ALA A 80 -20.79 -1.11 8.26
C ALA A 80 -20.63 0.00 9.30
N GLU A 81 -19.39 0.44 9.57
CA GLU A 81 -19.10 1.54 10.49
C GLU A 81 -19.69 2.88 10.02
N GLN A 82 -19.82 3.09 8.70
CA GLN A 82 -20.47 4.27 8.12
C GLN A 82 -22.00 4.14 7.99
N GLY A 83 -22.59 3.05 8.51
CA GLY A 83 -24.04 2.83 8.52
C GLY A 83 -24.62 2.16 7.26
N TYR A 84 -23.78 1.69 6.34
CA TYR A 84 -24.19 1.01 5.09
C TYR A 84 -24.20 -0.52 5.22
N SER A 85 -24.87 -1.05 6.25
CA SER A 85 -24.84 -2.48 6.60
C SER A 85 -25.31 -3.42 5.47
N GLU A 86 -26.31 -3.03 4.68
CA GLU A 86 -26.77 -3.86 3.54
C GLU A 86 -25.70 -4.02 2.46
N ARG A 87 -24.96 -2.95 2.16
CA ARG A 87 -23.85 -2.99 1.19
C ARG A 87 -22.66 -3.76 1.76
N ALA A 88 -22.38 -3.61 3.06
CA ALA A 88 -21.37 -4.40 3.76
C ALA A 88 -21.65 -5.91 3.65
N ASP A 89 -22.88 -6.33 3.97
CA ASP A 89 -23.30 -7.73 3.87
C ASP A 89 -23.18 -8.28 2.44
N TYR A 90 -23.50 -7.46 1.44
CA TYR A 90 -23.31 -7.83 0.04
C TYR A 90 -21.84 -8.09 -0.29
N LEU A 91 -20.92 -7.21 0.13
CA LEU A 91 -19.48 -7.41 -0.08
C LEU A 91 -18.96 -8.67 0.61
N ILE A 92 -19.42 -8.97 1.83
CA ILE A 92 -19.07 -10.21 2.54
C ILE A 92 -19.56 -11.45 1.76
N LYS A 93 -20.77 -11.40 1.19
CA LYS A 93 -21.29 -12.48 0.34
C LYS A 93 -20.46 -12.63 -0.94
N LEU A 94 -20.08 -11.52 -1.57
CA LEU A 94 -19.23 -11.51 -2.77
C LEU A 94 -17.87 -12.18 -2.54
N CYS A 95 -17.24 -11.95 -1.37
CA CYS A 95 -15.99 -12.62 -1.00
C CYS A 95 -16.08 -14.15 -0.91
N ARG A 96 -17.26 -14.71 -0.64
CA ARG A 96 -17.45 -16.16 -0.49
C ARG A 96 -17.62 -16.87 -1.84
N SER A 97 -17.92 -16.12 -2.90
CA SER A 97 -18.32 -16.65 -4.20
C SER A 97 -17.51 -16.05 -5.35
N PHE A 98 -16.20 -15.89 -5.16
CA PHE A 98 -15.30 -15.47 -6.23
C PHE A 98 -15.44 -16.40 -7.44
N LYS A 99 -15.95 -15.85 -8.55
CA LYS A 99 -15.88 -16.49 -9.88
C LYS A 99 -14.62 -16.04 -10.61
N ASP A 100 -14.34 -14.75 -10.52
CA ASP A 100 -13.13 -14.09 -11.00
C ASP A 100 -12.78 -12.98 -10.02
N VAL A 101 -11.56 -13.02 -9.48
CA VAL A 101 -11.13 -12.10 -8.41
C VAL A 101 -10.98 -10.67 -8.91
N ASP A 102 -10.48 -10.48 -10.14
CA ASP A 102 -10.24 -9.14 -10.68
C ASP A 102 -11.59 -8.42 -10.97
N SER A 103 -12.57 -9.15 -11.50
CA SER A 103 -13.94 -8.64 -11.69
C SER A 103 -14.65 -8.36 -10.36
N SER A 104 -14.57 -9.27 -9.39
CA SER A 104 -15.16 -9.07 -8.06
C SER A 104 -14.52 -7.91 -7.31
N GLU A 105 -13.20 -7.72 -7.41
CA GLU A 105 -12.49 -6.56 -6.85
C GLU A 105 -13.04 -5.26 -7.43
N SER A 106 -13.13 -5.18 -8.77
CA SER A 106 -13.59 -3.98 -9.47
C SER A 106 -15.03 -3.63 -9.08
N HIS A 107 -15.90 -4.65 -8.99
CA HIS A 107 -17.28 -4.46 -8.57
C HIS A 107 -17.40 -4.00 -7.11
N ALA A 108 -16.64 -4.63 -6.21
CA ALA A 108 -16.61 -4.27 -4.79
C ALA A 108 -16.13 -2.82 -4.59
N ALA A 109 -15.02 -2.44 -5.26
CA ALA A 109 -14.47 -1.10 -5.18
C ALA A 109 -15.45 -0.03 -5.67
N ARG A 110 -16.16 -0.30 -6.78
CA ARG A 110 -17.19 0.62 -7.30
C ARG A 110 -18.31 0.83 -6.27
N MET A 111 -18.91 -0.26 -5.78
CA MET A 111 -19.99 -0.17 -4.78
C MET A 111 -19.54 0.50 -3.48
N TYR A 112 -18.30 0.25 -3.08
CA TYR A 112 -17.68 0.83 -1.89
C TYR A 112 -17.56 2.36 -2.01
N PHE A 113 -16.93 2.87 -3.07
CA PHE A 113 -16.79 4.31 -3.26
C PHE A 113 -18.12 5.02 -3.56
N GLU A 114 -19.05 4.36 -4.27
CA GLU A 114 -20.44 4.86 -4.47
C GLU A 114 -21.27 4.90 -3.17
N ALA A 115 -20.82 4.24 -2.10
CA ALA A 115 -21.47 4.33 -0.79
C ALA A 115 -20.89 5.45 0.05
N LEU A 116 -19.56 5.59 0.03
CA LEU A 116 -18.85 6.54 0.87
C LEU A 116 -18.93 7.98 0.36
N PHE A 117 -19.16 8.17 -0.94
CA PHE A 117 -19.18 9.47 -1.59
C PHE A 117 -20.48 9.66 -2.38
N ASP A 118 -20.87 10.92 -2.59
CA ASP A 118 -22.10 11.29 -3.29
C ASP A 118 -22.15 10.77 -4.74
N SER A 119 -23.38 10.72 -5.28
CA SER A 119 -23.62 10.35 -6.67
C SER A 119 -22.86 11.27 -7.62
N GLY A 120 -21.90 10.72 -8.35
CA GLY A 120 -21.03 11.46 -9.27
C GLY A 120 -19.56 11.39 -8.92
N PHE A 121 -19.20 10.98 -7.70
CA PHE A 121 -17.80 10.77 -7.34
C PHE A 121 -17.12 9.73 -8.25
N ASN A 122 -15.97 10.11 -8.78
CA ASN A 122 -15.15 9.23 -9.61
C ASN A 122 -13.73 9.15 -9.04
N ARG A 123 -13.35 7.97 -8.54
CA ARG A 123 -12.02 7.71 -7.95
C ARG A 123 -10.84 7.96 -8.91
N ARG A 124 -11.09 8.00 -10.22
CA ARG A 124 -10.09 8.20 -11.28
C ARG A 124 -10.06 9.63 -11.83
N ASP A 125 -10.94 10.50 -11.36
CA ASP A 125 -11.03 11.88 -11.83
C ASP A 125 -10.30 12.81 -10.85
N ASP A 126 -9.19 13.40 -11.31
CA ASP A 126 -8.37 14.32 -10.53
C ASP A 126 -9.08 15.65 -10.21
N GLY A 127 -10.24 15.91 -10.82
CA GLY A 127 -11.10 17.05 -10.50
C GLY A 127 -11.77 16.97 -9.12
N PHE A 128 -11.87 15.78 -8.51
CA PHE A 128 -12.43 15.61 -7.16
C PHE A 128 -11.39 15.89 -6.08
N SER A 129 -11.70 16.81 -5.18
CA SER A 129 -10.81 17.23 -4.09
C SER A 129 -10.47 16.09 -3.12
N GLU A 130 -11.42 15.19 -2.90
CA GLU A 130 -11.36 14.00 -2.06
C GLU A 130 -10.28 13.01 -2.53
N ASN A 131 -10.10 12.91 -3.86
CA ASN A 131 -9.06 12.06 -4.45
C ASN A 131 -7.65 12.52 -4.07
N ARG A 132 -7.44 13.82 -3.81
CA ARG A 132 -6.14 14.33 -3.35
C ARG A 132 -5.78 13.74 -1.99
N VAL A 133 -6.71 13.76 -1.05
CA VAL A 133 -6.54 13.18 0.30
C VAL A 133 -6.31 11.67 0.22
N LEU A 134 -7.16 10.95 -0.53
CA LEU A 134 -7.02 9.50 -0.72
C LEU A 134 -5.69 9.11 -1.38
N ASN A 135 -5.29 9.83 -2.43
CA ASN A 135 -4.01 9.57 -3.12
C ASN A 135 -2.82 9.81 -2.20
N TYR A 136 -2.85 10.87 -1.37
CA TYR A 136 -1.79 11.14 -0.42
C TYR A 136 -1.72 10.09 0.70
N ALA A 137 -2.87 9.70 1.26
CA ALA A 137 -2.98 8.63 2.25
C ALA A 137 -2.40 7.31 1.70
N TYR A 138 -2.73 6.95 0.45
CA TYR A 138 -2.18 5.76 -0.20
C TYR A 138 -0.69 5.88 -0.50
N ALA A 139 -0.17 7.06 -0.84
CA ALA A 139 1.26 7.25 -1.03
C ALA A 139 2.04 7.00 0.28
N LEU A 140 1.51 7.47 1.42
CA LEU A 140 2.09 7.20 2.74
C LEU A 140 2.05 5.70 3.08
N LEU A 141 0.90 5.05 2.92
CA LEU A 141 0.77 3.59 3.11
C LEU A 141 1.76 2.83 2.22
N ARG A 142 1.83 3.16 0.94
CA ARG A 142 2.76 2.56 -0.02
C ARG A 142 4.20 2.73 0.46
N SER A 143 4.58 3.94 0.90
CA SER A 143 5.93 4.19 1.42
C SER A 143 6.28 3.27 2.59
N ARG A 144 5.34 3.03 3.52
CA ARG A 144 5.52 2.14 4.67
C ARG A 144 5.63 0.67 4.27
N VAL A 145 4.81 0.24 3.31
CA VAL A 145 4.86 -1.12 2.78
C VAL A 145 6.18 -1.37 2.05
N VAL A 146 6.65 -0.45 1.20
CA VAL A 146 7.95 -0.58 0.52
C VAL A 146 9.08 -0.69 1.54
N ARG A 147 9.11 0.17 2.58
CA ARG A 147 10.13 0.09 3.63
C ARG A 147 10.13 -1.28 4.33
N THR A 148 8.95 -1.82 4.62
CA THR A 148 8.79 -3.15 5.23
C THR A 148 9.27 -4.28 4.30
N ILE A 149 8.96 -4.20 3.01
CA ILE A 149 9.44 -5.14 1.98
C ILE A 149 10.96 -5.15 1.93
N CYS A 150 11.59 -3.98 1.82
CA CYS A 150 13.04 -3.86 1.81
C CYS A 150 13.67 -4.37 3.12
N ALA A 151 13.10 -4.02 4.28
CA ALA A 151 13.58 -4.46 5.58
C ALA A 151 13.48 -5.99 5.79
N THR A 152 12.48 -6.63 5.17
CA THR A 152 12.34 -8.10 5.18
C THR A 152 13.19 -8.80 4.11
N GLY A 153 14.01 -8.05 3.34
CA GLY A 153 14.88 -8.60 2.31
C GLY A 153 14.14 -9.15 1.08
N LEU A 154 12.87 -8.77 0.90
CA LEU A 154 12.10 -9.04 -0.31
C LEU A 154 12.38 -7.93 -1.33
N HIS A 155 12.35 -8.28 -2.61
CA HIS A 155 12.56 -7.30 -3.67
C HIS A 155 11.23 -6.64 -4.08
N PRO A 156 11.12 -5.30 -4.08
CA PRO A 156 9.84 -4.60 -4.26
C PRO A 156 9.29 -4.65 -5.69
N THR A 157 10.12 -4.92 -6.69
CA THR A 157 9.69 -4.99 -8.10
C THR A 157 8.98 -6.30 -8.44
N PHE A 158 9.16 -7.37 -7.65
CA PHE A 158 8.57 -8.68 -7.92
C PHE A 158 7.18 -8.76 -7.30
N GLY A 159 6.18 -8.23 -8.01
CA GLY A 159 4.78 -8.31 -7.61
C GLY A 159 4.21 -9.72 -7.67
N ILE A 160 3.12 -9.91 -6.95
CA ILE A 160 2.28 -11.11 -6.94
C ILE A 160 1.38 -11.11 -8.17
N LYS A 161 0.71 -9.98 -8.44
CA LYS A 161 -0.15 -9.77 -9.61
C LYS A 161 0.38 -8.67 -10.51
N HIS A 162 0.78 -7.54 -9.94
CA HIS A 162 1.32 -6.42 -10.72
C HIS A 162 2.73 -6.74 -11.26
N HIS A 163 2.95 -6.49 -12.55
CA HIS A 163 4.22 -6.83 -13.23
C HIS A 163 4.64 -5.79 -14.29
N ASN A 164 4.23 -4.53 -14.12
CA ASN A 164 4.61 -3.46 -15.04
C ASN A 164 6.11 -3.15 -14.93
N LYS A 165 6.84 -3.18 -16.06
CA LYS A 165 8.28 -2.87 -16.13
C LYS A 165 8.66 -1.47 -15.63
N TYR A 166 7.71 -0.53 -15.58
CA TYR A 166 7.92 0.82 -15.07
C TYR A 166 7.51 0.98 -13.59
N ASN A 167 6.98 -0.08 -12.97
CA ASN A 167 6.58 -0.05 -11.57
C ASN A 167 7.66 -0.65 -10.68
N ALA A 168 8.47 0.21 -10.05
CA ALA A 168 9.52 -0.19 -9.13
C ALA A 168 8.99 -0.84 -7.83
N PHE A 169 7.69 -0.75 -7.54
CA PHE A 169 7.10 -1.14 -6.26
C PHE A 169 5.85 -2.02 -6.41
N ALA A 170 5.80 -2.85 -7.46
CA ALA A 170 4.67 -3.72 -7.75
C ALA A 170 4.25 -4.61 -6.57
N LEU A 171 5.21 -5.15 -5.82
CA LEU A 171 4.92 -5.96 -4.63
C LEU A 171 4.27 -5.12 -3.51
N ALA A 172 4.67 -3.85 -3.38
CA ALA A 172 4.05 -2.96 -2.39
C ALA A 172 2.61 -2.63 -2.76
N ASP A 173 2.35 -2.41 -4.05
CA ASP A 173 1.00 -2.15 -4.55
C ASP A 173 0.07 -3.36 -4.33
N ASP A 174 0.58 -4.59 -4.45
CA ASP A 174 -0.16 -5.80 -4.09
C ASP A 174 -0.40 -5.93 -2.57
N LEU A 175 0.66 -5.77 -1.77
CA LEU A 175 0.60 -6.02 -0.32
C LEU A 175 -0.13 -4.92 0.47
N MET A 176 -0.28 -3.73 -0.10
CA MET A 176 -1.03 -2.65 0.54
C MET A 176 -2.55 -2.80 0.41
N GLU A 177 -3.04 -3.65 -0.51
CA GLU A 177 -4.48 -3.77 -0.82
C GLU A 177 -5.37 -4.00 0.42
N PRO A 178 -5.04 -4.92 1.35
CA PRO A 178 -5.85 -5.12 2.55
C PRO A 178 -5.91 -3.91 3.49
N PHE A 179 -4.90 -3.03 3.44
CA PHE A 179 -4.77 -1.91 4.37
C PHE A 179 -5.38 -0.61 3.85
N ARG A 180 -5.70 -0.53 2.55
CA ARG A 180 -6.34 0.65 1.96
C ARG A 180 -7.60 1.11 2.73
N PRO A 181 -8.53 0.22 3.15
CA PRO A 181 -9.74 0.66 3.86
C PRO A 181 -9.47 1.37 5.19
N ILE A 182 -8.39 1.01 5.89
CA ILE A 182 -7.99 1.70 7.13
C ILE A 182 -7.58 3.14 6.83
N TYR A 183 -6.86 3.36 5.73
CA TYR A 183 -6.48 4.70 5.28
C TYR A 183 -7.66 5.47 4.69
N ASP A 184 -8.64 4.77 4.10
CA ASP A 184 -9.89 5.37 3.65
C ASP A 184 -10.66 5.97 4.84
N MET A 185 -10.75 5.27 5.98
CA MET A 185 -11.41 5.80 7.18
C MET A 185 -10.79 7.13 7.65
N LYS A 186 -9.46 7.20 7.76
CA LYS A 186 -8.79 8.45 8.15
C LYS A 186 -8.96 9.54 7.09
N ALA A 187 -8.94 9.18 5.80
CA ALA A 187 -9.22 10.14 4.74
C ALA A 187 -10.65 10.69 4.81
N LEU A 188 -11.65 9.82 5.03
CA LEU A 188 -13.06 10.20 5.19
C LEU A 188 -13.26 11.15 6.38
N GLU A 189 -12.60 10.88 7.51
CA GLU A 189 -12.61 11.77 8.68
C GLU A 189 -12.17 13.19 8.29
N LEU A 190 -11.02 13.31 7.61
CA LEU A 190 -10.48 14.60 7.19
C LEU A 190 -11.37 15.29 6.13
N ILE A 191 -11.89 14.53 5.17
CA ILE A 191 -12.80 15.02 4.14
C ILE A 191 -14.09 15.56 4.78
N SER A 192 -14.63 14.88 5.79
CA SER A 192 -15.84 15.30 6.50
C SER A 192 -15.66 16.63 7.26
N LEU A 193 -14.42 16.95 7.64
CA LEU A 193 -14.02 18.22 8.23
C LEU A 193 -13.71 19.32 7.19
N GLY A 194 -13.89 19.04 5.90
CA GLY A 194 -13.58 19.96 4.80
C GLY A 194 -12.08 20.09 4.51
N LEU A 195 -11.22 19.23 5.06
CA LEU A 195 -9.76 19.31 4.94
C LEU A 195 -9.25 18.63 3.65
N VAL A 196 -9.71 19.10 2.49
CA VAL A 196 -9.43 18.46 1.19
C VAL A 196 -8.20 19.02 0.45
N GLU A 197 -7.69 20.19 0.84
CA GLU A 197 -6.62 20.92 0.12
C GLU A 197 -5.18 20.47 0.45
N LEU A 198 -4.99 19.41 1.26
CA LEU A 198 -3.65 18.91 1.66
C LEU A 198 -2.71 20.01 2.20
N GLU A 199 -3.28 20.92 2.97
CA GLU A 199 -2.54 21.92 3.76
C GLU A 199 -1.55 21.23 4.74
N PRO A 200 -0.52 21.94 5.23
CA PRO A 200 0.47 21.37 6.15
C PRO A 200 -0.15 20.66 7.36
N CYS A 201 -1.26 21.16 7.91
CA CYS A 201 -1.99 20.53 9.00
C CYS A 201 -2.61 19.18 8.60
N THR A 202 -3.31 19.11 7.46
CA THR A 202 -3.91 17.87 6.94
C THR A 202 -2.84 16.83 6.61
N LYS A 203 -1.71 17.25 6.03
CA LYS A 203 -0.58 16.35 5.76
C LYS A 203 -0.01 15.79 7.05
N LYS A 204 0.14 16.63 8.08
CA LYS A 204 0.67 16.22 9.39
C LYS A 204 -0.20 15.14 10.03
N GLU A 205 -1.53 15.31 10.04
CA GLU A 205 -2.48 14.31 10.54
C GLU A 205 -2.32 12.95 9.86
N LEU A 206 -2.19 12.94 8.53
CA LEU A 206 -1.98 11.71 7.76
C LEU A 206 -0.60 11.08 8.01
N ILE A 207 0.44 11.90 8.19
CA ILE A 207 1.80 11.42 8.50
C ILE A 207 1.87 10.81 9.90
N GLU A 208 1.24 11.42 10.90
CA GLU A 208 1.24 10.92 12.28
C GLU A 208 0.43 9.63 12.44
N PHE A 209 -0.60 9.45 11.59
CA PHE A 209 -1.34 8.19 11.50
C PHE A 209 -0.54 7.07 10.83
N ALA A 210 0.31 7.42 9.85
CA ALA A 210 0.95 6.48 8.93
C ALA A 210 2.14 5.72 9.50
#